data_AF-A0AAD5TWG5-F1
#
_entry.id   AF-A0AAD5TWG5-F1
#
_cell.length_a   1.000
_cell.length_b   1.000
_cell.length_c   1.000
_cell.angle_alpha   90.00
_cell.angle_beta   90.00
_cell.angle_gamma   90.00
#
_symmetry.space_group_name_H-M   'P 1'
#
loop_
_entity.id
_entity.type
_entity.pdbx_description
1 polymer ?
#
loop_
_entity_poly.entity_id
_entity_poly.type
_entity_poly.pdbx_seq_one_letter_code
_entity_poly.pdbx_strand_id
1 'polypeptide(L)'
;MELTSTFLKLKNGKKFSTPSLVYNLNGGQINYISKNQINLSNNFTSDHLECFYDCFDVNPLDENTILYLKDYSKNKHLSSSEKFHSIHSQTCHKKLTTKMFFENALKLESKILVSPIALGSLNYWKSQKRNDNFLKELIKLKEDSKLNNKNLNLDLFAVVDGGLDIEKRAMMSFTVFSNFDKDVSGYCLPFFHDLENEDTEEVNFDDKKRNIEPLLSETLKHLPANKPKLALGIRTWRDLQTLLKLGIDLIDTNFFLEKLSKNGVALIIKDVNEVVNVMHA
;
A
#
# COMPACT_ATOMS: atom_id res chain seq x y z
N MET A 1 17.03 9.50 -17.99
CA MET A 1 15.97 8.48 -18.14
C MET A 1 14.69 9.23 -18.49
N GLU A 2 14.17 9.09 -19.71
CA GLU A 2 12.88 9.69 -20.05
C GLU A 2 11.77 8.85 -19.42
N LEU A 3 11.02 9.44 -18.48
CA LEU A 3 9.84 8.81 -17.91
C LEU A 3 8.68 9.03 -18.87
N THR A 4 8.38 8.05 -19.72
CA THR A 4 7.19 8.10 -20.56
C THR A 4 5.97 7.82 -19.70
N SER A 5 5.07 8.80 -19.58
CA SER A 5 3.79 8.59 -18.91
C SER A 5 2.96 7.57 -19.67
N THR A 6 2.52 6.51 -19.01
CA THR A 6 1.53 5.57 -19.56
C THR A 6 0.21 5.72 -18.85
N PHE A 7 -0.88 5.23 -19.44
CA PHE A 7 -2.20 5.26 -18.81
C PHE A 7 -2.64 3.85 -18.45
N LEU A 8 -3.00 3.64 -17.19
CA LEU A 8 -3.65 2.42 -16.72
C LEU A 8 -5.11 2.68 -16.42
N LYS A 9 -5.90 1.60 -16.43
CA LYS A 9 -7.34 1.62 -16.17
C LYS A 9 -7.70 0.60 -15.10
N LEU A 10 -8.40 1.05 -14.05
CA LEU A 10 -8.99 0.17 -13.03
C LEU A 10 -10.29 -0.49 -13.55
N LYS A 11 -10.76 -1.55 -12.89
CA LYS A 11 -12.00 -2.24 -13.31
C LYS A 11 -13.23 -1.38 -13.11
N ASN A 12 -13.22 -0.42 -12.17
CA ASN A 12 -14.29 0.57 -12.02
C ASN A 12 -14.37 1.58 -13.20
N GLY A 13 -13.42 1.57 -14.14
CA GLY A 13 -13.42 2.45 -15.30
C GLY A 13 -12.41 3.60 -15.22
N LYS A 14 -11.92 3.92 -14.02
CA LYS A 14 -11.01 5.05 -13.78
C LYS A 14 -9.70 4.86 -14.54
N LYS A 15 -9.28 5.90 -15.26
CA LYS A 15 -7.98 5.98 -15.93
C LYS A 15 -7.06 6.92 -15.15
N PHE A 16 -5.76 6.64 -15.13
CA PHE A 16 -4.76 7.50 -14.50
C PHE A 16 -3.39 7.36 -15.16
N SER A 17 -2.56 8.38 -15.02
CA SER A 17 -1.17 8.39 -15.51
C SER A 17 -0.25 7.64 -14.55
N THR A 18 0.73 6.92 -15.08
CA THR A 18 1.78 6.27 -14.30
C THR A 18 3.16 6.82 -14.69
N PRO A 19 4.11 6.90 -13.74
CA PRO A 19 3.95 6.62 -12.30
C PRO A 19 3.12 7.70 -11.59
N SER A 20 2.43 7.34 -10.51
CA SER A 20 1.65 8.24 -9.65
C SER A 20 2.01 8.07 -8.18
N LEU A 21 2.02 9.18 -7.45
CA LEU A 21 2.21 9.19 -6.00
C LEU A 21 0.91 8.88 -5.28
N VAL A 22 1.02 8.13 -4.18
CA VAL A 22 -0.09 7.84 -3.26
C VAL A 22 0.20 8.58 -1.94
N TYR A 23 -0.60 9.60 -1.66
CA TYR A 23 -0.45 10.43 -0.47
C TYR A 23 -1.15 9.80 0.73
N ASN A 24 -0.42 9.55 1.81
CA ASN A 24 -1.00 8.97 3.00
C ASN A 24 -1.88 9.95 3.77
N LEU A 25 -3.11 9.53 4.03
CA LEU A 25 -4.10 10.18 4.85
C LEU A 25 -4.13 9.51 6.23
N ASN A 26 -4.43 10.30 7.23
CA ASN A 26 -4.73 9.84 8.57
C ASN A 26 -6.15 10.29 8.92
N GLY A 27 -7.15 9.46 8.64
CA GLY A 27 -8.56 9.81 8.87
C GLY A 27 -9.07 10.90 7.91
N GLY A 28 -8.74 10.78 6.63
CA GLY A 28 -9.21 11.66 5.56
C GLY A 28 -8.43 12.95 5.37
N GLN A 29 -7.26 13.08 6.02
CA GLN A 29 -6.42 14.28 5.96
C GLN A 29 -4.95 13.91 5.78
N ILE A 30 -4.25 14.64 4.91
CA ILE A 30 -2.78 14.56 4.81
C ILE A 30 -2.21 15.32 6.00
N ASN A 31 -1.35 14.67 6.79
CA ASN A 31 -0.74 15.32 7.94
C ASN A 31 -0.03 16.61 7.50
N TYR A 32 -0.26 17.69 8.25
CA TYR A 32 0.36 19.02 8.04
C TYR A 32 -0.03 19.73 6.73
N ILE A 33 -0.97 19.20 5.94
CA ILE A 33 -1.40 19.84 4.68
C ILE A 33 -2.92 19.97 4.66
N SER A 34 -3.40 21.20 4.46
CA SER A 34 -4.83 21.46 4.30
C SER A 34 -5.35 20.96 2.95
N LYS A 35 -6.63 20.55 2.89
CA LYS A 35 -7.24 20.03 1.66
C LYS A 35 -7.13 20.99 0.45
N ASN A 36 -7.09 22.29 0.71
CA ASN A 36 -7.02 23.31 -0.36
C ASN A 36 -5.62 23.44 -0.97
N GLN A 37 -4.58 22.85 -0.36
CA GLN A 37 -3.19 22.96 -0.81
C GLN A 37 -2.80 21.85 -1.80
N ILE A 38 -3.60 20.80 -1.94
CA ILE A 38 -3.31 19.68 -2.84
C ILE A 38 -4.48 19.44 -3.78
N ASN A 39 -4.19 19.44 -5.09
CA ASN A 39 -5.15 18.98 -6.07
C ASN A 39 -5.19 17.44 -6.05
N LEU A 40 -6.18 16.87 -5.37
CA LEU A 40 -6.36 15.42 -5.25
C LEU A 40 -7.06 14.79 -6.46
N SER A 41 -7.63 15.59 -7.36
CA SER A 41 -8.44 15.06 -8.49
C SER A 41 -7.68 14.08 -9.40
N ASN A 42 -6.36 14.24 -9.50
CA ASN A 42 -5.49 13.39 -10.32
C ASN A 42 -4.56 12.48 -9.51
N ASN A 43 -4.61 12.55 -8.19
CA ASN A 43 -3.69 11.83 -7.32
C ASN A 43 -4.42 10.72 -6.56
N PHE A 44 -3.68 9.68 -6.20
CA PHE A 44 -4.18 8.67 -5.29
C PHE A 44 -3.87 9.07 -3.85
N THR A 45 -4.75 8.67 -2.95
CA THR A 45 -4.55 8.77 -1.51
C THR A 45 -4.57 7.38 -0.91
N SER A 46 -3.93 7.21 0.23
CA SER A 46 -4.03 6.02 1.06
C SER A 46 -4.69 6.40 2.38
N ASP A 47 -5.53 5.53 2.94
CA ASP A 47 -6.05 5.72 4.31
C ASP A 47 -6.23 4.36 5.00
N HIS A 48 -6.39 4.39 6.31
CA HIS A 48 -6.38 3.19 7.13
C HIS A 48 -7.69 3.09 7.90
N LEU A 49 -8.34 1.92 7.82
CA LEU A 49 -9.61 1.71 8.52
C LEU A 49 -9.48 1.95 10.04
N GLU A 50 -8.29 1.67 10.60
CA GLU A 50 -8.02 1.90 12.02
C GLU A 50 -8.23 3.34 12.49
N CYS A 51 -8.00 4.33 11.62
CA CYS A 51 -8.14 5.74 11.94
C CYS A 51 -9.60 6.16 12.09
N PHE A 52 -10.54 5.43 11.50
CA PHE A 52 -11.97 5.75 11.54
C PHE A 52 -12.71 5.15 12.73
N TYR A 53 -12.10 4.21 13.47
CA TYR A 53 -12.77 3.61 14.63
C TYR A 53 -12.92 4.55 15.83
N ASP A 54 -12.11 5.60 15.89
CA ASP A 54 -12.17 6.63 16.93
C ASP A 54 -12.99 7.87 16.46
N CYS A 55 -13.51 7.85 15.22
CA CYS A 55 -14.26 8.97 14.64
C CYS A 55 -15.78 8.67 14.60
N PHE A 56 -16.58 9.57 15.17
CA PHE A 56 -18.04 9.43 15.23
C PHE A 56 -18.76 9.87 13.94
N ASP A 57 -18.14 10.78 13.17
CA ASP A 57 -18.64 11.23 11.87
C ASP A 57 -17.64 10.84 10.79
N VAL A 58 -18.06 9.90 9.96
CA VAL A 58 -17.20 9.35 8.92
C VAL A 58 -17.71 9.82 7.56
N ASN A 59 -16.95 10.73 6.94
CA ASN A 59 -17.25 11.19 5.59
C ASN A 59 -16.92 10.08 4.57
N PRO A 60 -17.66 9.99 3.45
CA PRO A 60 -17.26 9.17 2.32
C PRO A 60 -15.82 9.46 1.89
N LEU A 61 -15.09 8.41 1.55
CA LEU A 61 -13.75 8.54 0.99
C LEU A 61 -13.82 9.02 -0.45
N ASP A 62 -12.80 9.77 -0.87
CA ASP A 62 -12.62 10.12 -2.27
C ASP A 62 -12.46 8.84 -3.11
N GLU A 63 -12.97 8.85 -4.35
CA GLU A 63 -12.92 7.70 -5.26
C GLU A 63 -11.49 7.22 -5.57
N ASN A 64 -10.49 8.07 -5.33
CA ASN A 64 -9.07 7.80 -5.51
C ASN A 64 -8.39 7.25 -4.26
N THR A 65 -9.12 7.11 -3.15
CA THR A 65 -8.58 6.64 -1.88
C THR A 65 -8.47 5.12 -1.86
N ILE A 66 -7.24 4.65 -1.72
CA ILE A 66 -6.88 3.27 -1.46
C ILE A 66 -7.05 3.01 0.03
N LEU A 67 -8.03 2.18 0.40
CA LEU A 67 -8.28 1.83 1.78
C LEU A 67 -7.50 0.57 2.16
N TYR A 68 -6.68 0.70 3.19
CA TYR A 68 -5.98 -0.39 3.84
C TYR A 68 -6.69 -0.75 5.14
N LEU A 69 -6.41 -1.97 5.60
CA LEU A 69 -6.87 -2.39 6.92
C LEU A 69 -6.26 -1.52 8.03
N LYS A 70 -4.95 -1.25 7.97
CA LYS A 70 -4.19 -0.52 9.00
C LYS A 70 -3.04 0.27 8.40
N ASP A 71 -2.42 1.14 9.21
CA ASP A 71 -1.19 1.81 8.86
C ASP A 71 -0.01 0.84 8.99
N TYR A 72 0.60 0.53 7.86
CA TYR A 72 1.73 -0.39 7.79
C TYR A 72 3.07 0.26 8.14
N SER A 73 3.13 1.59 8.27
CA SER A 73 4.33 2.27 8.78
C SER A 73 4.47 2.17 10.30
N LYS A 74 3.38 1.93 11.00
CA LYS A 74 3.34 1.81 12.46
C LYS A 74 3.57 0.34 12.82
N ASN A 75 4.85 -0.03 12.97
CA ASN A 75 5.30 -1.36 13.42
C ASN A 75 4.83 -1.66 14.85
N LYS A 76 3.55 -2.02 15.00
CA LYS A 76 3.02 -2.65 16.21
C LYS A 76 2.79 -4.13 15.90
N HIS A 77 3.43 -5.00 16.68
CA HIS A 77 3.29 -6.44 16.59
C HIS A 77 1.81 -6.83 16.49
N LEU A 78 1.43 -7.46 15.38
CA LEU A 78 0.08 -7.94 15.19
C LEU A 78 -0.09 -9.30 15.85
N SER A 79 -1.02 -9.40 16.80
CA SER A 79 -1.69 -10.68 17.02
C SER A 79 -2.65 -10.90 15.84
N SER A 80 -2.39 -11.89 15.00
CA SER A 80 -3.26 -12.22 13.86
C SER A 80 -3.56 -13.71 13.89
N SER A 81 -4.82 -14.08 13.65
CA SER A 81 -5.24 -15.47 13.50
C SER A 81 -5.69 -15.71 12.06
N GLU A 82 -6.03 -16.95 11.70
CA GLU A 82 -6.63 -17.24 10.39
C GLU A 82 -8.03 -16.60 10.21
N LYS A 83 -8.69 -16.16 11.30
CA LYS A 83 -10.08 -15.68 11.27
C LYS A 83 -10.24 -14.18 11.45
N PHE A 84 -9.23 -13.50 11.99
CA PHE A 84 -9.29 -12.07 12.25
C PHE A 84 -7.91 -11.43 12.23
N HIS A 85 -7.89 -10.15 11.89
CA HIS A 85 -6.77 -9.25 12.06
C HIS A 85 -7.05 -8.33 13.25
N SER A 86 -6.10 -8.23 14.17
CA SER A 86 -6.18 -7.24 15.24
C SER A 86 -5.82 -5.85 14.71
N ILE A 87 -6.60 -4.86 15.11
CA ILE A 87 -6.35 -3.44 14.88
C ILE A 87 -6.23 -2.76 16.23
N HIS A 88 -5.28 -1.83 16.32
CA HIS A 88 -5.07 -0.99 17.49
C HIS A 88 -5.29 0.48 17.08
N SER A 89 -6.41 1.07 17.49
CA SER A 89 -6.58 2.52 17.43
C SER A 89 -5.96 3.18 18.68
N GLN A 90 -6.05 4.50 18.81
CA GLN A 90 -5.56 5.18 20.01
C GLN A 90 -6.36 4.78 21.25
N THR A 91 -7.66 4.50 21.06
CA THR A 91 -8.59 4.26 22.17
C THR A 91 -9.07 2.82 22.29
N CYS A 92 -8.88 1.98 21.27
CA CYS A 92 -9.41 0.62 21.30
C CYS A 92 -8.54 -0.43 20.59
N HIS A 93 -8.65 -1.67 21.07
CA HIS A 93 -8.15 -2.86 20.38
C HIS A 93 -9.35 -3.65 19.85
N LYS A 94 -9.41 -3.86 18.53
CA LYS A 94 -10.51 -4.56 17.87
C LYS A 94 -9.99 -5.71 17.02
N LYS A 95 -10.75 -6.80 16.98
CA LYS A 95 -10.54 -7.91 16.06
C LYS A 95 -11.46 -7.73 14.87
N LEU A 96 -10.91 -7.64 13.66
CA LEU A 96 -11.67 -7.50 12.44
C LEU A 96 -11.63 -8.76 11.61
N THR A 97 -12.82 -9.22 11.24
CA THR A 97 -13.01 -10.23 10.20
C THR A 97 -13.02 -9.56 8.82
N THR A 98 -12.86 -10.35 7.76
CA THR A 98 -13.01 -9.89 6.38
C THR A 98 -14.36 -9.22 6.16
N LYS A 99 -15.44 -9.82 6.66
CA LYS A 99 -16.80 -9.27 6.58
C LYS A 99 -16.90 -7.89 7.23
N MET A 100 -16.34 -7.71 8.42
CA MET A 100 -16.33 -6.40 9.09
C MET A 100 -15.54 -5.36 8.31
N PHE A 101 -14.37 -5.73 7.75
CA PHE A 101 -13.59 -4.84 6.89
C PHE A 101 -14.40 -4.39 5.66
N PHE A 102 -15.03 -5.34 4.96
CA PHE A 102 -15.87 -5.06 3.81
C PHE A 102 -17.06 -4.16 4.16
N GLU A 103 -17.80 -4.45 5.23
CA GLU A 103 -18.92 -3.62 5.68
C GLU A 103 -18.52 -2.19 6.03
N ASN A 104 -17.34 -1.98 6.62
CA ASN A 104 -16.84 -0.63 6.87
C ASN A 104 -16.37 0.07 5.59
N ALA A 105 -15.72 -0.65 4.67
CA ALA A 105 -15.40 -0.11 3.35
C ALA A 105 -16.64 0.36 2.59
N LEU A 106 -17.77 -0.36 2.74
CA LEU A 106 -19.06 0.06 2.17
C LEU A 106 -19.57 1.36 2.79
N LYS A 107 -19.52 1.49 4.12
CA LYS A 107 -19.94 2.72 4.83
C LYS A 107 -19.08 3.93 4.45
N LEU A 108 -17.80 3.69 4.20
CA LEU A 108 -16.82 4.65 3.71
C LEU A 108 -16.97 4.97 2.23
N GLU A 109 -17.87 4.29 1.51
CA GLU A 109 -18.01 4.33 0.06
C GLU A 109 -16.72 4.06 -0.72
N SER A 110 -15.76 3.38 -0.09
CA SER A 110 -14.45 3.10 -0.66
C SER A 110 -14.57 2.34 -1.98
N LYS A 111 -13.78 2.76 -2.98
CA LYS A 111 -13.75 2.14 -4.31
C LYS A 111 -12.55 1.24 -4.53
N ILE A 112 -11.51 1.34 -3.70
CA ILE A 112 -10.26 0.62 -3.89
C ILE A 112 -9.83 0.03 -2.55
N LEU A 113 -9.77 -1.31 -2.46
CA LEU A 113 -9.30 -2.02 -1.26
C LEU A 113 -8.02 -2.77 -1.56
N VAL A 114 -7.15 -2.83 -0.55
CA VAL A 114 -5.97 -3.70 -0.55
C VAL A 114 -6.25 -4.86 0.40
N SER A 115 -6.00 -6.10 -0.04
CA SER A 115 -6.04 -7.25 0.87
C SER A 115 -5.07 -7.00 2.04
N PRO A 116 -5.42 -7.33 3.28
CA PRO A 116 -4.59 -7.00 4.42
C PRO A 116 -3.23 -7.66 4.29
N ILE A 117 -2.21 -6.95 4.74
CA ILE A 117 -0.87 -7.50 4.80
C ILE A 117 -0.68 -8.15 6.17
N ALA A 118 -0.49 -9.47 6.17
CA ALA A 118 -0.22 -10.24 7.38
C ALA A 118 1.25 -10.10 7.84
N LEU A 119 1.57 -8.93 8.38
CA LEU A 119 2.85 -8.59 8.97
C LEU A 119 3.30 -9.58 10.06
N GLY A 120 4.61 -9.82 10.12
CA GLY A 120 5.28 -10.38 11.29
C GLY A 120 5.19 -11.90 11.47
N SER A 121 4.72 -12.66 10.48
CA SER A 121 4.95 -14.11 10.55
C SER A 121 6.35 -14.43 10.05
N LEU A 122 7.20 -14.95 10.92
CA LEU A 122 8.42 -15.69 10.54
C LEU A 122 8.16 -16.79 9.48
N ASN A 123 6.88 -17.15 9.27
CA ASN A 123 6.42 -18.12 8.31
C ASN A 123 5.58 -17.46 7.20
N TYR A 124 6.25 -16.93 6.17
CA TYR A 124 5.64 -16.27 5.01
C TYR A 124 4.51 -17.06 4.35
N TRP A 125 4.59 -18.39 4.33
CA TRP A 125 3.54 -19.25 3.78
C TRP A 125 2.22 -19.14 4.56
N LYS A 126 2.29 -19.01 5.89
CA LYS A 126 1.12 -18.76 6.72
C LYS A 126 0.60 -17.34 6.52
N SER A 127 1.47 -16.35 6.30
CA SER A 127 1.04 -14.99 5.88
C SER A 127 0.26 -15.06 4.58
N GLN A 128 0.85 -15.64 3.52
CA GLN A 128 0.21 -15.67 2.21
C GLN A 128 -1.10 -16.46 2.22
N LYS A 129 -1.14 -17.64 2.84
CA LYS A 129 -2.39 -18.42 2.94
C LYS A 129 -3.52 -17.62 3.60
N ARG A 130 -3.19 -16.78 4.60
CA ARG A 130 -4.18 -15.89 5.23
C ARG A 130 -4.62 -14.78 4.29
N ASN A 131 -3.69 -14.14 3.58
CA ASN A 131 -4.00 -13.12 2.58
C ASN A 131 -4.90 -13.70 1.47
N ASP A 132 -4.59 -14.91 1.00
CA ASP A 132 -5.36 -15.63 -0.02
C ASP A 132 -6.78 -15.95 0.47
N ASN A 133 -6.93 -16.46 1.69
CA ASN A 133 -8.23 -16.74 2.29
C ASN A 133 -9.07 -15.46 2.45
N PHE A 134 -8.44 -14.39 2.93
CA PHE A 134 -9.08 -13.09 3.08
C PHE A 134 -9.53 -12.52 1.72
N LEU A 135 -8.67 -12.62 0.70
CA LEU A 135 -8.98 -12.17 -0.65
C LEU A 135 -10.12 -12.99 -1.28
N LYS A 136 -10.12 -14.32 -1.12
CA LYS A 136 -11.24 -15.19 -1.55
C LYS A 136 -12.55 -14.76 -0.90
N GLU A 137 -12.55 -14.49 0.39
CA GLU A 137 -13.74 -14.05 1.10
C GLU A 137 -14.18 -12.65 0.66
N LEU A 138 -13.26 -11.71 0.41
CA LEU A 138 -13.58 -10.41 -0.18
C LEU A 138 -14.22 -10.51 -1.58
N ILE A 139 -13.67 -11.37 -2.43
CA ILE A 139 -14.21 -11.61 -3.79
C ILE A 139 -15.64 -12.13 -3.68
N LYS A 140 -15.86 -13.12 -2.82
CA LYS A 140 -17.21 -13.66 -2.56
C LYS A 140 -18.17 -12.57 -2.07
N LEU A 141 -17.78 -11.77 -1.07
CA LEU A 141 -18.62 -10.69 -0.54
C LEU A 141 -18.94 -9.63 -1.61
N LYS A 142 -17.99 -9.32 -2.49
CA LYS A 142 -18.19 -8.44 -3.64
C LYS A 142 -19.19 -9.02 -4.63
N GLU A 143 -19.09 -10.30 -4.97
CA GLU A 143 -20.05 -10.99 -5.86
C GLU A 143 -21.45 -11.04 -5.25
N ASP A 144 -21.55 -11.41 -3.98
CA ASP A 144 -22.81 -11.43 -3.23
C ASP A 144 -23.46 -10.03 -3.18
N SER A 145 -22.65 -8.96 -3.08
CA SER A 145 -23.18 -7.59 -3.08
C SER A 145 -23.77 -7.18 -4.43
N LYS A 146 -23.18 -7.63 -5.55
CA LYS A 146 -23.71 -7.39 -6.90
C LYS A 146 -25.05 -8.08 -7.12
N LEU A 147 -25.20 -9.31 -6.65
CA LEU A 147 -26.46 -10.07 -6.72
C LEU A 147 -27.61 -9.38 -5.96
N ASN A 148 -27.27 -8.64 -4.90
CA ASN A 148 -28.23 -7.91 -4.08
C ASN A 148 -28.48 -6.46 -4.57
N ASN A 149 -28.20 -6.16 -5.85
CA ASN A 149 -28.35 -4.83 -6.47
C ASN A 149 -27.62 -3.69 -5.74
N LYS A 150 -26.62 -3.99 -4.91
CA LYS A 150 -25.68 -2.97 -4.45
C LYS A 150 -24.68 -2.79 -5.58
N ASN A 151 -24.78 -1.68 -6.31
CA ASN A 151 -23.95 -1.40 -7.48
C ASN A 151 -22.51 -1.13 -7.03
N LEU A 152 -21.75 -2.20 -6.74
CA LEU A 152 -20.45 -2.13 -6.10
C LEU A 152 -19.32 -2.24 -7.12
N ASN A 153 -18.85 -1.09 -7.59
CA ASN A 153 -17.64 -0.97 -8.39
C ASN A 153 -16.41 -0.86 -7.49
N LEU A 154 -16.06 -2.00 -6.87
CA LEU A 154 -14.91 -2.12 -5.98
C LEU A 154 -13.72 -2.73 -6.72
N ASP A 155 -12.60 -2.02 -6.74
CA ASP A 155 -11.31 -2.53 -7.18
C ASP A 155 -10.57 -3.17 -6.02
N LEU A 156 -9.99 -4.35 -6.28
CA LEU A 156 -9.24 -5.11 -5.27
C LEU A 156 -7.78 -5.19 -5.71
N PHE A 157 -6.87 -4.92 -4.77
CA PHE A 157 -5.44 -5.13 -4.94
C PHE A 157 -5.02 -6.35 -4.14
N ALA A 158 -4.42 -7.34 -4.80
CA ALA A 158 -3.84 -8.49 -4.12
C ALA A 158 -2.46 -8.15 -3.58
N VAL A 159 -2.19 -8.52 -2.34
CA VAL A 159 -0.86 -8.42 -1.75
C VAL A 159 0.01 -9.59 -2.22
N VAL A 160 1.19 -9.25 -2.71
CA VAL A 160 2.28 -10.20 -2.97
C VAL A 160 3.29 -10.07 -1.85
N ASP A 161 3.18 -10.94 -0.85
CA ASP A 161 4.12 -11.01 0.29
C ASP A 161 5.12 -12.15 0.06
N GLY A 162 6.18 -12.20 0.85
CA GLY A 162 7.34 -13.10 0.71
C GLY A 162 8.57 -12.56 1.42
N GLY A 163 8.42 -11.41 2.09
CA GLY A 163 9.52 -10.67 2.70
C GLY A 163 10.54 -10.23 1.66
N LEU A 164 11.80 -10.32 2.06
CA LEU A 164 12.98 -9.89 1.30
C LEU A 164 13.70 -11.05 0.59
N ASP A 165 13.13 -12.25 0.72
CA ASP A 165 13.65 -13.45 0.07
C ASP A 165 13.17 -13.49 -1.37
N ILE A 166 14.12 -13.39 -2.31
CA ILE A 166 13.85 -13.26 -3.75
C ILE A 166 13.03 -14.45 -4.27
N GLU A 167 13.43 -15.66 -3.91
CA GLU A 167 12.77 -16.88 -4.38
C GLU A 167 11.36 -16.98 -3.83
N LYS A 168 11.19 -16.72 -2.53
CA LYS A 168 9.85 -16.71 -1.91
C LYS A 168 8.97 -15.65 -2.54
N ARG A 169 9.48 -14.44 -2.74
CA ARG A 169 8.70 -13.34 -3.33
C ARG A 169 8.29 -13.64 -4.77
N ALA A 170 9.18 -14.19 -5.58
CA ALA A 170 8.88 -14.60 -6.95
C ALA A 170 7.79 -15.68 -6.99
N MET A 171 7.94 -16.73 -6.18
CA MET A 171 6.95 -17.80 -6.09
C MET A 171 5.59 -17.29 -5.59
N MET A 172 5.56 -16.37 -4.63
CA MET A 172 4.30 -15.77 -4.16
C MET A 172 3.66 -14.87 -5.23
N SER A 173 4.46 -14.12 -6.00
CA SER A 173 3.95 -13.34 -7.13
C SER A 173 3.29 -14.24 -8.18
N PHE A 174 3.91 -15.38 -8.52
CA PHE A 174 3.34 -16.38 -9.42
C PHE A 174 2.05 -17.00 -8.86
N THR A 175 2.05 -17.35 -7.57
CA THR A 175 0.89 -17.96 -6.89
C THR A 175 -0.31 -17.02 -6.88
N VAL A 176 -0.10 -15.76 -6.49
CA VAL A 176 -1.14 -14.74 -6.43
C VAL A 176 -1.67 -14.42 -7.82
N PHE A 177 -0.79 -14.27 -8.81
CA PHE A 177 -1.18 -14.09 -10.20
C PHE A 177 -2.06 -15.25 -10.69
N SER A 178 -1.59 -16.49 -10.55
CA SER A 178 -2.28 -17.67 -11.05
C SER A 178 -3.68 -17.85 -10.43
N ASN A 179 -3.83 -17.51 -9.15
CA ASN A 179 -5.07 -17.73 -8.41
C ASN A 179 -6.09 -16.58 -8.53
N PHE A 180 -5.63 -15.33 -8.71
CA PHE A 180 -6.48 -14.16 -8.48
C PHE A 180 -6.48 -13.12 -9.61
N ASP A 181 -5.66 -13.29 -10.65
CA ASP A 181 -5.53 -12.29 -11.71
C ASP A 181 -6.89 -11.78 -12.22
N LYS A 182 -7.80 -12.69 -12.57
CA LYS A 182 -9.12 -12.34 -13.13
C LYS A 182 -9.99 -11.54 -12.17
N ASP A 183 -9.76 -11.63 -10.86
CA ASP A 183 -10.61 -11.05 -9.83
C ASP A 183 -10.07 -9.73 -9.29
N VAL A 184 -8.75 -9.51 -9.37
CA VAL A 184 -8.10 -8.29 -8.89
C VAL A 184 -7.82 -7.26 -9.99
N SER A 185 -7.73 -6.01 -9.58
CA SER A 185 -7.49 -4.86 -10.43
C SER A 185 -6.02 -4.45 -10.44
N GLY A 186 -5.26 -4.80 -9.41
CA GLY A 186 -3.85 -4.50 -9.27
C GLY A 186 -3.16 -5.36 -8.22
N TYR A 187 -1.88 -5.09 -8.01
CA TYR A 187 -1.04 -5.80 -7.04
C TYR A 187 -0.37 -4.82 -6.09
N CYS A 188 -0.36 -5.17 -4.81
CA CYS A 188 0.35 -4.43 -3.77
C CYS A 188 1.63 -5.18 -3.41
N LEU A 189 2.76 -4.47 -3.46
CA LEU A 189 4.11 -4.95 -3.16
C LEU A 189 4.58 -4.28 -1.86
N PRO A 190 4.33 -4.90 -0.69
CA PRO A 190 4.70 -4.30 0.59
C PRO A 190 6.15 -4.57 0.99
N PHE A 191 6.59 -3.86 2.03
CA PHE A 191 7.81 -4.08 2.81
C PHE A 191 9.13 -3.95 2.07
N PHE A 192 9.35 -2.80 1.46
CA PHE A 192 10.74 -2.36 1.34
C PHE A 192 11.28 -1.90 2.71
N HIS A 193 10.46 -1.45 3.67
CA HIS A 193 10.97 -0.75 4.85
C HIS A 193 11.58 -1.59 5.98
N ASP A 194 11.24 -2.87 6.15
CA ASP A 194 11.65 -3.72 7.30
C ASP A 194 13.07 -4.33 7.19
N LEU A 195 14.00 -3.66 6.50
CA LEU A 195 15.34 -4.19 6.25
C LEU A 195 16.31 -4.11 7.43
N GLU A 196 16.01 -3.31 8.46
CA GLU A 196 16.96 -3.08 9.55
C GLU A 196 16.24 -2.98 10.89
N ASN A 197 16.85 -3.62 11.90
CA ASN A 197 16.44 -3.69 13.29
C ASN A 197 15.76 -2.41 13.78
N GLU A 198 14.68 -2.59 14.55
CA GLU A 198 13.81 -1.55 15.13
C GLU A 198 14.54 -0.54 16.06
N ASP A 199 15.86 -0.68 16.25
CA ASP A 199 16.61 0.00 17.32
C ASP A 199 17.65 1.05 16.86
N THR A 200 17.75 1.39 15.57
CA THR A 200 18.65 2.48 15.15
C THR A 200 17.85 3.68 14.63
N GLU A 201 17.77 4.72 15.46
CA GLU A 201 17.09 5.99 15.17
C GLU A 201 17.74 6.80 14.03
N GLU A 202 18.91 6.36 13.53
CA GLU A 202 19.61 7.04 12.45
C GLU A 202 19.01 6.69 11.07
N VAL A 203 18.34 7.67 10.48
CA VAL A 203 17.84 7.56 9.10
C VAL A 203 19.00 7.68 8.12
N ASN A 204 19.61 6.56 7.73
CA ASN A 204 20.58 6.56 6.65
C ASN A 204 19.87 6.53 5.29
N PHE A 205 19.75 7.69 4.65
CA PHE A 205 19.06 7.87 3.37
C PHE A 205 19.85 7.39 2.14
N ASP A 206 21.15 7.13 2.30
CA ASP A 206 22.03 6.57 1.27
C ASP A 206 22.63 5.24 1.75
N ASP A 207 21.78 4.33 2.26
CA ASP A 207 22.24 2.97 2.49
C ASP A 207 22.63 2.32 1.15
N LYS A 208 23.92 2.38 0.83
CA LYS A 208 24.53 1.79 -0.36
C LYS A 208 24.41 0.26 -0.39
N LYS A 209 24.09 -0.37 0.75
CA LYS A 209 23.93 -1.83 0.84
C LYS A 209 22.51 -2.28 0.54
N ARG A 210 21.52 -1.41 0.70
CA ARG A 210 20.13 -1.69 0.34
C ARG A 210 19.94 -1.64 -1.17
N ASN A 211 19.77 -2.81 -1.77
CA ASN A 211 19.42 -2.96 -3.17
C ASN A 211 18.16 -3.81 -3.31
N ILE A 212 17.03 -3.16 -3.59
CA ILE A 212 15.73 -3.81 -3.80
C ILE A 212 15.52 -4.27 -5.25
N GLU A 213 16.43 -3.93 -6.18
CA GLU A 213 16.29 -4.21 -7.61
C GLU A 213 16.15 -5.70 -7.94
N PRO A 214 16.97 -6.62 -7.38
CA PRO A 214 16.83 -8.05 -7.69
C PRO A 214 15.49 -8.64 -7.22
N LEU A 215 15.06 -8.27 -6.00
CA LEU A 215 13.80 -8.70 -5.41
C LEU A 215 12.60 -8.25 -6.26
N LEU A 216 12.56 -6.96 -6.62
CA LEU A 216 11.51 -6.39 -7.45
C LEU A 216 11.51 -6.98 -8.86
N SER A 217 12.68 -7.12 -9.47
CA SER A 217 12.81 -7.65 -10.83
C SER A 217 12.23 -9.05 -10.93
N GLU A 218 12.55 -9.94 -9.99
CA GLU A 218 11.95 -11.29 -9.99
C GLU A 218 10.46 -11.29 -9.68
N THR A 219 10.01 -10.43 -8.76
CA THR A 219 8.58 -10.29 -8.43
C THR A 219 7.77 -9.86 -9.65
N LEU A 220 8.27 -8.89 -10.42
CA LEU A 220 7.53 -8.29 -11.54
C LEU A 220 7.45 -9.20 -12.77
N LYS A 221 8.36 -10.17 -12.95
CA LYS A 221 8.31 -11.13 -14.08
C LYS A 221 7.01 -11.92 -14.15
N HIS A 222 6.37 -12.15 -13.01
CA HIS A 222 5.14 -12.95 -12.93
C HIS A 222 3.86 -12.10 -12.91
N LEU A 223 3.99 -10.77 -12.80
CA LEU A 223 2.84 -9.87 -12.72
C LEU A 223 2.55 -9.25 -14.09
N PRO A 224 1.28 -9.11 -14.48
CA PRO A 224 0.92 -8.63 -15.80
C PRO A 224 1.20 -7.14 -15.95
N ALA A 225 1.77 -6.74 -17.09
CA ALA A 225 2.14 -5.36 -17.38
C ALA A 225 0.93 -4.39 -17.35
N ASN A 226 -0.26 -4.86 -17.75
CA ASN A 226 -1.47 -4.04 -17.90
C ASN A 226 -2.24 -3.77 -16.60
N LYS A 227 -1.75 -4.23 -15.45
CA LYS A 227 -2.36 -3.93 -14.14
C LYS A 227 -1.42 -3.12 -13.27
N PRO A 228 -1.94 -2.16 -12.49
CA PRO A 228 -1.13 -1.34 -11.62
C PRO A 228 -0.42 -2.13 -10.53
N LYS A 229 0.83 -1.77 -10.28
CA LYS A 229 1.63 -2.21 -9.14
C LYS A 229 1.81 -1.06 -8.18
N LEU A 230 1.37 -1.29 -6.95
CA LEU A 230 1.46 -0.38 -5.83
C LEU A 230 2.63 -0.81 -4.93
N ALA A 231 3.64 0.03 -4.80
CA ALA A 231 4.75 -0.20 -3.89
C ALA A 231 4.55 0.54 -2.57
N LEU A 232 4.71 -0.17 -1.45
CA LEU A 232 4.66 0.40 -0.11
C LEU A 232 6.03 0.37 0.58
N GLY A 233 6.33 1.40 1.37
CA GLY A 233 7.48 1.38 2.27
C GLY A 233 8.81 1.80 1.66
N ILE A 234 8.77 2.76 0.74
CA ILE A 234 9.96 3.34 0.10
C ILE A 234 10.75 4.12 1.16
N ARG A 235 12.03 3.81 1.38
CA ARG A 235 12.83 4.48 2.44
C ARG A 235 13.88 5.44 1.91
N THR A 236 14.30 5.27 0.67
CA THR A 236 15.43 6.03 0.13
C THR A 236 15.10 6.57 -1.25
N TRP A 237 15.83 7.60 -1.67
CA TRP A 237 15.77 8.07 -3.05
C TRP A 237 16.16 6.95 -4.04
N ARG A 238 17.13 6.11 -3.68
CA ARG A 238 17.55 4.94 -4.47
C ARG A 238 16.41 3.94 -4.67
N ASP A 239 15.62 3.68 -3.63
CA ASP A 239 14.42 2.83 -3.75
C ASP A 239 13.45 3.44 -4.77
N LEU A 240 13.17 4.75 -4.67
CA LEU A 240 12.28 5.45 -5.58
C LEU A 240 12.77 5.35 -7.03
N GLN A 241 14.06 5.63 -7.28
CA GLN A 241 14.66 5.49 -8.61
C GLN A 241 14.53 4.06 -9.14
N THR A 242 14.74 3.05 -8.28
CA THR A 242 14.61 1.64 -8.65
C THR A 242 13.17 1.28 -9.02
N LEU A 243 12.19 1.74 -8.24
CA LEU A 243 10.76 1.53 -8.50
C LEU A 243 10.35 2.15 -9.84
N LEU A 244 10.80 3.38 -10.11
CA LEU A 244 10.54 4.08 -11.37
C LEU A 244 11.18 3.33 -12.56
N LYS A 245 12.44 2.91 -12.43
CA LYS A 245 13.17 2.14 -13.45
C LYS A 245 12.47 0.82 -13.79
N LEU A 246 11.90 0.16 -12.79
CA LEU A 246 11.22 -1.13 -12.94
C LEU A 246 9.74 -1.01 -13.33
N GLY A 247 9.24 0.21 -13.58
CA GLY A 247 7.87 0.42 -14.06
C GLY A 247 6.80 0.20 -13.00
N ILE A 248 7.07 0.59 -11.75
CA ILE A 248 6.05 0.63 -10.70
C ILE A 248 5.11 1.81 -10.93
N ASP A 249 3.81 1.54 -10.80
CA ASP A 249 2.76 2.46 -11.23
C ASP A 249 2.29 3.40 -10.13
N LEU A 250 2.18 2.88 -8.90
CA LEU A 250 1.68 3.60 -7.73
C LEU A 250 2.72 3.51 -6.61
N ILE A 251 3.08 4.66 -6.06
CA ILE A 251 4.24 4.83 -5.17
C ILE A 251 3.76 5.50 -3.88
N ASP A 252 3.70 4.73 -2.78
CA ASP A 252 3.33 5.28 -1.48
C ASP A 252 4.40 6.23 -0.94
N THR A 253 3.98 7.43 -0.55
CA THR A 253 4.87 8.50 -0.10
C THR A 253 4.97 8.62 1.42
N ASN A 254 4.39 7.68 2.17
CA ASN A 254 4.22 7.86 3.61
C ASN A 254 5.55 8.11 4.33
N PHE A 255 6.58 7.32 4.00
CA PHE A 255 7.90 7.48 4.59
C PHE A 255 8.52 8.86 4.31
N PHE A 256 8.47 9.33 3.06
CA PHE A 256 9.07 10.62 2.69
C PHE A 256 8.37 11.76 3.41
N LEU A 257 7.04 11.80 3.38
CA LEU A 257 6.29 12.89 3.98
C LEU A 257 6.38 12.84 5.50
N GLU A 258 6.09 11.71 6.12
CA GLU A 258 6.01 11.60 7.57
C GLU A 258 7.39 11.75 8.22
N LYS A 259 8.41 11.04 7.72
CA LYS A 259 9.72 11.01 8.39
C LYS A 259 10.55 12.26 8.10
N LEU A 260 10.47 12.86 6.92
CA LEU A 260 11.20 14.09 6.65
C LEU A 260 10.57 15.28 7.38
N SER A 261 9.26 15.44 7.29
CA SER A 261 8.57 16.58 7.92
C SER A 261 8.67 16.57 9.44
N LYS A 262 8.46 15.41 10.08
CA LYS A 262 8.55 15.29 11.54
C LYS A 262 9.93 15.61 12.10
N ASN A 263 10.98 15.39 11.31
CA ASN A 263 12.36 15.62 11.73
C ASN A 263 12.93 16.96 11.21
N GLY A 264 12.09 17.83 10.62
CA GLY A 264 12.53 19.12 10.09
C GLY A 264 13.51 19.01 8.92
N VAL A 265 13.50 17.90 8.19
CA VAL A 265 14.43 17.65 7.08
C VAL A 265 13.82 18.12 5.77
N ALA A 266 14.57 18.93 5.02
CA ALA A 266 14.22 19.30 3.65
C ALA A 266 14.93 18.38 2.65
N LEU A 267 14.16 17.84 1.69
CA LEU A 267 14.72 17.09 0.56
C LEU A 267 15.19 18.09 -0.51
N ILE A 268 16.49 18.10 -0.80
CA ILE A 268 17.06 18.91 -1.88
C ILE A 268 17.57 18.00 -2.99
N ILE A 269 16.92 18.08 -4.14
CA ILE A 269 17.33 17.37 -5.36
C ILE A 269 18.23 18.33 -6.14
N LYS A 270 19.55 18.07 -6.15
CA LYS A 270 20.53 18.89 -6.89
C LYS A 270 20.70 18.41 -8.32
N ASP A 271 20.68 17.09 -8.50
CA ASP A 271 20.66 16.39 -9.78
C ASP A 271 19.74 15.17 -9.63
N VAL A 272 19.13 14.69 -10.72
CA VAL A 272 18.35 13.45 -10.74
C VAL A 272 19.16 12.26 -10.19
N ASN A 273 20.49 12.33 -10.29
CA ASN A 273 21.43 11.32 -9.79
C ASN A 273 21.99 11.62 -8.38
N GLU A 274 21.76 12.78 -7.80
CA GLU A 274 22.35 13.18 -6.52
C GLU A 274 21.35 13.94 -5.63
N VAL A 275 21.03 13.32 -4.50
CA VAL A 275 20.21 13.93 -3.45
C VAL A 275 21.10 14.24 -2.26
N VAL A 276 21.06 15.49 -1.81
CA VAL A 276 21.78 15.96 -0.62
C VAL A 276 20.75 16.35 0.42
N ASN A 277 20.83 15.74 1.60
CA ASN A 277 19.98 16.12 2.72
C ASN A 277 20.60 17.33 3.42
N VAL A 278 19.78 18.35 3.69
CA VAL A 278 20.18 19.47 4.54
C VAL A 278 19.28 19.43 5.77
N MET A 279 19.90 19.17 6.92
CA MET A 279 19.26 19.41 8.20
C MET A 279 19.34 20.91 8.47
N HIS A 280 18.19 21.54 8.67
CA HIS A 280 18.17 22.85 9.31
C HIS A 280 18.18 22.62 10.83
N ALA A 281 19.19 23.20 11.49
CA ALA A 281 19.30 23.25 12.95
C ALA A 281 18.19 24.08 13.57
#